data_AF-A0A1S0UKU5-F1
#
_entry.id   AF-A0A1S0UKU5-F1
#
_cell.length_a   1.000
_cell.length_b   1.000
_cell.length_c   1.000
_cell.angle_alpha   90.00
_cell.angle_beta   90.00
_cell.angle_gamma   90.00
#
_symmetry.space_group_name_H-M   'P 1'
#
loop_
_entity.id
_entity.type
_entity.pdbx_description
1 polymer ?
#
loop_
_entity_poly.entity_id
_entity_poly.type
_entity_poly.pdbx_seq_one_letter_code
_entity_poly.pdbx_strand_id
1 'polypeptide(L)'
;MQYLGKIELKLCEIRMNRIHDQKSINYSDHVGVYAEFSLSEQHDEITKGLSLTPPNLLKKVIETQQEGITRVSRDRFIFLSLVVILIGFILATFFAEQHISGVKTATLILRFLLTLLMGFCLWHGLIGLTLEHKALKASKASVSMLLNE
;
A
#
# COMPACT_ATOMS: atom_id res chain seq x y z
N MET A 1 -15.57 4.92 -25.47
CA MET A 1 -16.91 4.73 -24.88
C MET A 1 -17.10 5.86 -23.88
N GLN A 2 -17.93 6.84 -24.23
CA GLN A 2 -17.92 8.18 -23.64
C GLN A 2 -19.14 8.29 -22.72
N TYR A 3 -18.92 8.45 -21.42
CA TYR A 3 -19.97 8.72 -20.44
C TYR A 3 -20.59 10.09 -20.78
N LEU A 4 -21.82 10.11 -21.29
CA LEU A 4 -22.60 11.33 -21.47
C LEU A 4 -23.51 11.52 -20.26
N GLY A 5 -22.91 11.80 -19.10
CA GLY A 5 -23.67 12.45 -18.04
C GLY A 5 -24.16 13.80 -18.56
N LYS A 6 -25.47 14.07 -18.49
CA LYS A 6 -25.99 15.38 -18.90
C LYS A 6 -25.67 16.38 -17.79
N ILE A 7 -24.57 17.09 -17.97
CA ILE A 7 -24.15 18.19 -17.11
C ILE A 7 -24.85 19.45 -17.62
N GLU A 8 -25.69 20.05 -16.80
CA GLU A 8 -26.37 21.31 -17.10
C GLU A 8 -25.90 22.38 -16.11
N LEU A 9 -25.31 23.46 -16.62
CA LEU A 9 -24.99 24.63 -15.79
C LEU A 9 -26.30 25.38 -15.51
N LYS A 10 -26.71 25.44 -14.24
CA LYS A 10 -27.94 26.12 -13.81
C LYS A 10 -27.70 27.60 -13.55
N LEU A 11 -26.60 27.91 -12.89
CA LEU A 11 -26.26 29.27 -12.51
C LEU A 11 -24.75 29.46 -12.60
N CYS A 12 -24.32 30.60 -13.14
CA CYS A 12 -22.94 31.05 -13.05
C CYS A 12 -22.97 32.54 -12.83
N GLU A 13 -22.56 32.97 -11.65
CA GLU A 13 -22.56 34.37 -11.26
C GLU A 13 -21.25 34.75 -10.58
N ILE A 14 -20.87 36.00 -10.80
CA ILE A 14 -19.74 36.61 -10.13
C ILE A 14 -20.16 36.99 -8.71
N ARG A 15 -19.48 36.42 -7.71
CA ARG A 15 -19.64 36.74 -6.29
C ARG A 15 -18.38 37.45 -5.78
N MET A 16 -18.53 38.41 -4.87
CA MET A 16 -17.39 39.13 -4.26
C MET A 16 -16.54 39.95 -5.25
N ASN A 17 -17.15 40.57 -6.26
CA ASN A 17 -16.45 41.49 -7.15
C ASN A 17 -16.17 42.84 -6.47
N ARG A 18 -17.19 43.43 -5.82
CA ARG A 18 -17.14 44.80 -5.29
C ARG A 18 -17.74 44.92 -3.90
N ILE A 19 -17.17 45.80 -3.10
CA ILE A 19 -17.69 46.15 -1.77
C ILE A 19 -19.08 46.78 -1.95
N HIS A 20 -20.08 46.27 -1.22
CA HIS A 20 -21.49 46.66 -1.40
C HIS A 20 -21.71 48.18 -1.29
N ASP A 21 -20.93 48.86 -0.45
CA ASP A 21 -21.05 50.29 -0.17
C ASP A 21 -20.11 51.17 -1.02
N GLN A 22 -19.16 50.58 -1.74
CA GLN A 22 -18.16 51.30 -2.55
C GLN A 22 -18.05 50.71 -3.95
N LYS A 23 -18.82 51.27 -4.90
CA LYS A 23 -18.87 50.81 -6.30
C LYS A 23 -17.56 50.92 -7.08
N SER A 24 -16.58 51.66 -6.58
CA SER A 24 -15.28 51.91 -7.20
C SER A 24 -14.15 51.02 -6.69
N ILE A 25 -14.37 50.22 -5.63
CA ILE A 25 -13.34 49.41 -4.99
C ILE A 25 -13.70 47.93 -5.09
N ASN A 26 -12.82 47.15 -5.71
CA ASN A 26 -12.93 45.70 -5.76
C ASN A 26 -12.36 45.09 -4.48
N TYR A 27 -12.85 43.92 -4.07
CA TYR A 27 -12.27 43.19 -2.92
C TYR A 27 -10.86 42.67 -3.20
N SER A 28 -10.57 42.31 -4.46
CA SER A 28 -9.31 41.77 -4.94
C SER A 28 -9.18 42.06 -6.44
N ASP A 29 -7.96 41.92 -6.95
CA ASP A 29 -7.63 41.79 -8.37
C ASP A 29 -8.20 40.52 -9.02
N HIS A 30 -8.65 39.55 -8.21
CA HIS A 30 -9.40 38.38 -8.63
C HIS A 30 -10.88 38.48 -8.26
N VAL A 31 -11.72 37.91 -9.11
CA VAL A 31 -13.17 37.89 -8.94
C VAL A 31 -13.60 36.49 -8.51
N GLY A 32 -14.37 36.40 -7.42
CA GLY A 32 -15.01 35.16 -7.03
C GLY A 32 -16.10 34.78 -8.03
N VAL A 33 -16.14 33.53 -8.45
CA VAL A 33 -17.19 33.01 -9.33
C VAL A 33 -17.88 31.86 -8.62
N TYR A 34 -19.21 31.94 -8.55
CA TYR A 34 -20.06 30.87 -8.08
C TYR A 34 -20.74 30.23 -9.28
N ALA A 35 -20.60 28.91 -9.41
CA ALA A 35 -21.28 28.15 -10.44
C ALA A 35 -22.00 26.96 -9.81
N GLU A 36 -23.25 26.79 -10.21
CA GLU A 36 -24.12 25.69 -9.81
C GLU A 36 -24.38 24.80 -11.02
N PHE A 37 -24.05 23.52 -10.87
CA PHE A 37 -24.23 22.51 -11.89
C PHE A 37 -25.28 21.50 -11.44
N SER A 38 -26.21 21.19 -12.32
CA SER A 38 -27.12 20.07 -12.18
C SER A 38 -26.54 18.89 -12.96
N LEU A 39 -26.15 17.85 -12.24
CA LEU A 39 -25.74 16.59 -12.85
C LEU A 39 -26.96 15.67 -12.92
N SER A 40 -27.43 15.37 -14.13
CA SER A 40 -28.40 14.30 -14.33
C SER A 40 -27.63 13.02 -14.63
N GLU A 41 -27.45 12.17 -13.62
CA GLU A 41 -26.95 10.82 -13.82
C GLU A 41 -28.05 9.98 -14.45
N GLN A 42 -28.00 9.86 -15.77
CA GLN A 42 -28.72 8.80 -16.46
C GLN A 42 -27.99 7.50 -16.11
N HIS A 43 -28.44 6.85 -15.04
CA HIS A 43 -28.05 5.48 -14.74
C HIS A 43 -28.66 4.60 -15.85
N ASP A 44 -27.92 4.40 -16.94
CA ASP A 44 -28.22 3.30 -17.84
C ASP A 44 -28.24 2.03 -16.99
N GLU A 45 -29.30 1.21 -17.11
CA GLU A 45 -29.41 -0.07 -16.40
C GLU A 45 -28.19 -0.99 -16.67
N ILE A 46 -27.44 -0.71 -17.73
CA ILE A 46 -26.15 -1.33 -18.08
C ILE A 46 -25.09 -1.08 -16.99
N THR A 47 -25.08 0.08 -16.33
CA THR A 47 -24.12 0.36 -15.24
C THR A 47 -24.48 -0.36 -13.94
N LYS A 48 -25.75 -0.75 -13.74
CA LYS A 48 -26.17 -1.62 -12.62
C LYS A 48 -25.52 -3.01 -12.70
N GLY A 49 -25.18 -3.47 -13.91
CA GLY A 49 -24.41 -4.69 -14.15
C GLY A 49 -22.90 -4.52 -13.98
N LEU A 50 -22.40 -3.28 -13.92
CA LEU A 50 -20.97 -2.96 -13.82
C LEU A 50 -20.56 -2.42 -12.43
N SER A 51 -21.51 -1.86 -11.65
CA SER A 51 -21.24 -1.20 -10.36
C SER A 51 -21.26 -2.13 -9.15
N LEU A 52 -21.76 -3.34 -9.29
CA LEU A 52 -21.66 -4.35 -8.25
C LEU A 52 -20.45 -5.22 -8.58
N THR A 53 -19.28 -4.83 -8.09
CA THR A 53 -18.33 -5.88 -7.72
C THR A 53 -19.12 -6.78 -6.77
N PRO A 54 -19.41 -8.04 -7.12
CA PRO A 54 -20.29 -8.87 -6.31
C PRO A 54 -19.78 -8.81 -4.87
N PRO A 55 -20.64 -8.66 -3.85
CA PRO A 55 -20.20 -8.67 -2.46
C PRO A 55 -19.38 -9.94 -2.13
N ASN A 56 -19.62 -11.02 -2.88
CA ASN A 56 -18.83 -12.25 -2.88
C ASN A 56 -17.38 -12.08 -3.36
N LEU A 57 -17.11 -11.21 -4.34
CA LEU A 57 -15.75 -10.87 -4.79
C LEU A 57 -15.03 -9.99 -3.78
N LEU A 58 -15.67 -8.97 -3.22
CA LEU A 58 -15.04 -8.14 -2.18
C LEU A 58 -14.72 -8.97 -0.93
N LYS A 59 -15.64 -9.84 -0.51
CA LYS A 59 -15.41 -10.78 0.59
C LYS A 59 -14.22 -11.69 0.31
N LYS A 60 -14.10 -12.20 -0.91
CA LYS A 60 -12.95 -13.02 -1.34
C LYS A 60 -11.63 -12.25 -1.34
N VAL A 61 -11.63 -10.98 -1.75
CA VAL A 61 -10.44 -10.11 -1.68
C VAL A 61 -9.99 -9.90 -0.23
N ILE A 62 -10.93 -9.62 0.68
CA ILE A 62 -10.65 -9.47 2.12
C ILE A 62 -10.08 -10.76 2.72
N GLU A 63 -10.63 -11.92 2.33
CA GLU A 63 -10.17 -13.23 2.78
C GLU A 63 -8.74 -13.52 2.30
N THR A 64 -8.46 -13.31 1.01
CA THR A 64 -7.10 -13.47 0.44
C THR A 64 -6.10 -12.51 1.09
N GLN A 65 -6.49 -11.26 1.37
CA GLN A 65 -5.64 -10.33 2.11
C GLN A 65 -5.38 -10.79 3.54
N GLN A 66 -6.38 -11.39 4.20
CA GLN A 66 -6.24 -11.94 5.54
C GLN A 66 -5.28 -13.14 5.55
N GLU A 67 -5.36 -14.02 4.56
CA GLU A 67 -4.39 -15.12 4.36
C GLU A 67 -2.98 -14.59 4.09
N GLY A 68 -2.86 -13.50 3.30
CA GLY A 68 -1.59 -12.81 3.08
C GLY A 68 -0.98 -12.29 4.39
N ILE A 69 -1.80 -11.67 5.24
CA ILE A 69 -1.37 -11.13 6.54
C ILE A 69 -0.84 -12.24 7.46
N THR A 70 -1.56 -13.38 7.56
CA THR A 70 -1.12 -14.51 8.40
C THR A 70 0.14 -15.16 7.84
N ARG A 71 0.23 -15.30 6.51
CA ARG A 71 1.42 -15.80 5.83
C ARG A 71 2.64 -14.92 6.10
N VAL A 72 2.54 -13.60 5.96
CA VAL A 72 3.65 -12.67 6.22
C VAL A 72 4.16 -12.78 7.66
N SER A 73 3.24 -12.96 8.63
CA SER A 73 3.64 -13.19 10.03
C SER A 73 4.41 -14.50 10.21
N ARG A 74 3.99 -15.57 9.53
CA ARG A 74 4.69 -16.86 9.57
C ARG A 74 6.04 -16.79 8.88
N ASP A 75 6.11 -16.17 7.71
CA ASP A 75 7.34 -16.03 6.94
C ASP A 75 8.37 -15.21 7.74
N ARG A 76 7.92 -14.18 8.49
CA ARG A 76 8.78 -13.43 9.41
C ARG A 76 9.40 -14.32 10.50
N PHE A 77 8.62 -15.22 11.09
CA PHE A 77 9.14 -16.18 12.06
C PHE A 77 10.17 -17.12 11.44
N ILE A 78 9.94 -17.59 10.20
CA ILE A 78 10.87 -18.46 9.47
C ILE A 78 12.20 -17.75 9.22
N PHE A 79 12.18 -16.53 8.69
CA PHE A 79 13.40 -15.75 8.42
C PHE A 79 14.19 -15.43 9.69
N LEU A 80 13.51 -15.09 10.80
CA LEU A 80 14.19 -14.84 12.08
C LEU A 80 14.78 -16.12 12.68
N SER A 81 14.07 -17.25 12.56
CA SER A 81 14.58 -18.55 13.00
C SER A 81 15.80 -18.98 12.18
N LEU A 82 15.79 -18.71 10.88
CA LEU A 82 16.92 -19.00 9.99
C LEU A 82 18.16 -18.20 10.40
N VAL A 83 18.03 -16.95 10.86
CA VAL A 83 19.17 -16.17 11.40
C VAL A 83 19.81 -16.86 12.59
N VAL A 84 19.02 -17.39 13.53
CA VAL A 84 19.54 -18.13 14.69
C VAL A 84 20.32 -19.37 14.25
N ILE A 85 19.80 -20.10 13.25
CA ILE A 85 20.47 -21.26 12.67
C ILE A 85 21.79 -20.86 11.99
N LEU A 86 21.81 -19.77 11.23
CA LEU A 86 23.01 -19.27 10.55
C LEU A 86 24.11 -18.85 11.54
N ILE A 87 23.74 -18.24 12.67
CA ILE A 87 24.69 -17.96 13.77
C ILE A 87 25.30 -19.25 14.29
N GLY A 88 24.49 -20.29 14.50
CA GLY A 88 24.96 -21.62 14.89
C GLY A 88 25.96 -22.21 13.90
N PHE A 89 25.70 -22.09 12.60
CA PHE A 89 26.63 -22.52 11.56
C PHE A 89 27.95 -21.74 11.59
N ILE A 90 27.91 -20.41 11.76
CA ILE A 90 29.12 -19.60 11.89
C ILE A 90 29.95 -20.08 13.10
N LEU A 91 29.32 -20.30 14.26
CA LEU A 91 30.02 -20.84 15.44
C LEU A 91 30.62 -22.23 15.18
N ALA A 92 29.89 -23.12 14.51
CA ALA A 92 30.39 -24.43 14.12
C ALA A 92 31.62 -24.34 13.21
N THR A 93 31.67 -23.36 12.31
CA THR A 93 32.86 -23.15 11.47
C THR A 93 34.09 -22.71 12.27
N PHE A 94 33.93 -21.98 13.39
CA PHE A 94 35.04 -21.64 14.29
C PHE A 94 35.59 -22.88 14.98
N PHE A 95 34.70 -23.77 15.44
CA PHE A 95 35.11 -25.02 16.07
C PHE A 95 35.85 -25.95 15.08
N ALA A 96 35.39 -26.02 13.83
CA ALA A 96 36.01 -26.81 12.78
C ALA A 96 37.41 -26.30 12.41
N GLU A 97 37.60 -24.98 12.37
CA GLU A 97 38.91 -24.36 12.09
C GLU A 97 39.96 -24.69 13.17
N GLN A 98 39.53 -24.87 14.43
CA GLN A 98 40.42 -25.25 15.53
C GLN A 98 40.92 -26.71 15.42
N HIS A 99 40.09 -27.61 14.89
CA HIS A 99 40.39 -29.05 14.85
C HIS A 99 41.05 -29.50 13.54
N ILE A 100 40.82 -28.79 12.44
CA ILE A 100 41.27 -29.20 11.11
C ILE A 100 42.26 -28.18 10.57
N SER A 101 43.53 -28.58 10.48
CA SER A 101 44.56 -27.76 9.82
C SER A 101 44.32 -27.73 8.30
N GLY A 102 44.35 -26.53 7.69
CA GLY A 102 44.26 -26.35 6.24
C GLY A 102 42.91 -25.86 5.68
N VAL A 103 41.86 -25.74 6.49
CA VAL A 103 40.51 -25.30 6.03
C VAL A 103 40.25 -23.79 6.17
N LYS A 104 41.26 -23.00 6.54
CA LYS A 104 41.12 -21.57 6.86
C LYS A 104 40.52 -20.75 5.72
N THR A 105 41.03 -20.92 4.50
CA THR A 105 40.52 -20.16 3.34
C THR A 105 39.08 -20.52 3.01
N ALA A 106 38.74 -21.81 3.05
CA ALA A 106 37.39 -22.29 2.76
C ALA A 106 36.37 -21.83 3.81
N THR A 107 36.73 -21.91 5.10
CA THR A 107 35.87 -21.44 6.19
C THR A 107 35.65 -19.93 6.15
N LEU A 108 36.65 -19.15 5.73
CA LEU A 108 36.53 -17.70 5.59
C LEU A 108 35.57 -17.30 4.46
N ILE A 109 35.68 -17.95 3.29
CA ILE A 109 34.73 -17.77 2.17
C ILE A 109 33.31 -18.16 2.62
N LEU A 110 33.17 -19.30 3.29
CA LEU A 110 31.87 -19.76 3.79
C LEU A 110 31.26 -18.77 4.78
N ARG A 111 32.03 -18.27 5.75
CA ARG A 111 31.56 -17.25 6.73
C ARG A 111 31.11 -15.97 6.03
N PHE A 112 31.82 -15.53 5.00
CA PHE A 112 31.41 -14.36 4.21
C PHE A 112 30.03 -14.57 3.56
N LEU A 113 29.82 -15.72 2.90
CA LEU A 113 28.53 -16.07 2.29
C LEU A 113 27.41 -16.20 3.32
N LEU A 114 27.67 -16.86 4.46
CA LEU A 114 26.70 -17.00 5.56
C LEU A 114 26.33 -15.64 6.15
N THR A 115 27.29 -14.72 6.25
CA THR A 115 27.07 -13.36 6.76
C THR A 115 26.23 -12.53 5.78
N LEU A 116 26.49 -12.65 4.47
CA LEU A 116 25.65 -12.02 3.44
C LEU A 116 24.21 -12.55 3.50
N LEU A 117 24.04 -13.88 3.59
CA LEU A 117 22.74 -14.51 3.71
C LEU A 117 22.01 -14.05 4.98
N MET A 118 22.72 -13.96 6.11
CA MET A 118 22.18 -13.46 7.37
C MET A 118 21.72 -12.01 7.24
N GLY A 119 22.51 -11.15 6.60
CA GLY A 119 22.13 -9.77 6.30
C GLY A 119 20.86 -9.69 5.45
N PHE A 120 20.76 -10.53 4.41
CA PHE A 120 19.55 -10.63 3.58
C PHE A 120 18.32 -11.08 4.40
N CYS A 121 18.47 -12.13 5.23
CA CYS A 121 17.37 -12.63 6.08
C CYS A 121 16.89 -11.57 7.07
N LEU A 122 17.80 -10.81 7.68
CA LEU A 122 17.46 -9.71 8.59
C LEU A 122 16.76 -8.57 7.85
N TRP A 123 17.32 -8.11 6.73
CA TRP A 123 16.73 -7.05 5.91
C TRP A 123 15.32 -7.41 5.44
N HIS A 124 15.17 -8.58 4.81
CA HIS A 124 13.89 -9.00 4.27
C HIS A 124 12.88 -9.30 5.40
N GLY A 125 13.32 -10.01 6.45
CA GLY A 125 12.46 -10.36 7.58
C GLY A 125 11.98 -9.16 8.40
N LEU A 126 12.82 -8.14 8.58
CA LEU A 126 12.47 -6.94 9.35
C LEU A 126 11.81 -5.86 8.51
N ILE A 127 12.38 -5.53 7.35
CA ILE A 127 11.93 -4.38 6.55
C ILE A 127 10.96 -4.85 5.46
N GLY A 128 11.35 -5.83 4.64
CA GLY A 128 10.52 -6.32 3.53
C GLY A 128 9.14 -6.78 3.99
N LEU A 129 9.10 -7.72 4.92
CA LEU A 129 7.85 -8.27 5.45
C LEU A 129 7.04 -7.27 6.28
N THR A 130 7.68 -6.30 6.94
CA THR A 130 6.95 -5.23 7.66
C THR A 130 6.26 -4.29 6.68
N LEU A 131 6.92 -3.93 5.58
CA LEU A 131 6.32 -3.12 4.52
C LEU A 131 5.15 -3.86 3.87
N GLU A 132 5.33 -5.13 3.55
CA GLU A 132 4.27 -5.98 2.98
C GLU A 132 3.08 -6.10 3.93
N HIS A 133 3.32 -6.36 5.22
CA HIS A 133 2.26 -6.43 6.22
C HIS A 133 1.47 -5.12 6.34
N LYS A 134 2.17 -3.98 6.34
CA LYS A 134 1.53 -2.66 6.40
C LYS A 134 0.71 -2.38 5.13
N ALA A 135 1.23 -2.72 3.96
CA ALA A 135 0.54 -2.56 2.69
C ALA A 135 -0.74 -3.41 2.63
N LEU A 136 -0.67 -4.68 3.03
CA LEU A 136 -1.83 -5.59 3.09
C LEU A 136 -2.89 -5.08 4.06
N LYS A 137 -2.48 -4.59 5.24
CA LYS A 137 -3.40 -4.03 6.24
C LYS A 137 -4.09 -2.75 5.74
N ALA A 138 -3.36 -1.86 5.07
CA ALA A 138 -3.91 -0.63 4.50
C ALA A 138 -4.90 -0.95 3.35
N SER A 139 -4.54 -1.88 2.47
CA SER A 139 -5.40 -2.31 1.37
C SER A 139 -6.70 -2.95 1.88
N LYS A 140 -6.61 -3.81 2.91
CA LYS A 140 -7.79 -4.40 3.56
C LYS A 140 -8.72 -3.35 4.18
N ALA A 141 -8.16 -2.35 4.85
CA ALA A 141 -8.95 -1.27 5.44
C ALA A 141 -9.70 -0.46 4.37
N SER A 142 -9.03 -0.12 3.26
CA SER A 142 -9.63 0.59 2.14
C SER A 142 -10.77 -0.20 1.48
N VAL A 143 -10.57 -1.50 1.22
CA VAL A 143 -11.61 -2.36 0.63
C VAL A 143 -12.79 -2.56 1.60
N SER A 144 -12.52 -2.63 2.91
CA SER A 144 -13.57 -2.74 3.92
C SER A 144 -14.42 -1.48 4.05
N MET A 145 -13.89 -0.29 3.77
CA MET A 145 -14.67 0.95 3.78
C MET A 145 -15.68 0.96 2.63
N LEU A 146 -15.30 0.48 1.44
CA LEU A 146 -16.17 0.35 0.27
C LEU A 146 -17.33 -0.65 0.46
N LEU A 147 -17.24 -1.54 1.46
CA LEU A 147 -18.32 -2.50 1.78
C LEU A 147 -19.32 -1.95 2.81
N ASN A 148 -18.94 -0.90 3.55
CA ASN A 148 -19.74 -0.30 4.61
C ASN A 148 -20.47 0.99 4.15
N GLU A 149 -20.25 1.41 2.91
CA GLU A 149 -21.07 2.41 2.18
C GLU A 149 -22.17 1.72 1.39
#